data_AF-A0A6B9ZDW9-F1
#
_entry.id   AF-A0A6B9ZDW9-F1
#
_cell.length_a   1.000
_cell.length_b   1.000
_cell.length_c   1.000
_cell.angle_alpha   90.00
_cell.angle_beta   90.00
_cell.angle_gamma   90.00
#
_symmetry.space_group_name_H-M   'P 1'
#
loop_
_entity.id
_entity.type
_entity.pdbx_description
1 polymer ?
#
loop_
_entity_poly.entity_id
_entity_poly.type
_entity_poly.pdbx_seq_one_letter_code
_entity_poly.pdbx_strand_id
1 'polypeptide(L)'
;MKALPPQHSFRFHNLGIGEIQLGKKPEKVPGMLPFPTYGSKDFFRIHPNEAHYHAFAGNAKGMIERDDTGIDLRHLITSMNESGFINRIFLYPQGQIAQLACRLSQLYGEPFAYKLPAGVRNVWITNSETEITLFTPEGNAIRDTVITFRFFHDLVALKEYIIEGST
;
A
#
# COMPACT_ATOMS: atom_id res chain seq x y z
N MET A 1 -21.60 4.59 -26.04
CA MET A 1 -21.13 5.08 -24.73
C MET A 1 -19.94 4.24 -24.32
N LYS A 2 -18.77 4.83 -24.02
CA LYS A 2 -17.64 4.07 -23.45
C LYS A 2 -18.04 3.62 -22.05
N ALA A 3 -17.90 2.33 -21.74
CA ALA A 3 -18.13 1.82 -20.40
C ALA A 3 -17.22 2.60 -19.43
N LEU A 4 -17.81 3.12 -18.35
CA LEU A 4 -17.03 3.71 -17.27
C LEU A 4 -16.11 2.61 -16.71
N PRO A 5 -14.86 2.92 -16.37
CA PRO A 5 -14.00 1.96 -15.69
C PRO A 5 -14.71 1.45 -14.43
N PRO A 6 -14.70 0.15 -14.15
CA PRO A 6 -15.23 -0.36 -12.90
C PRO A 6 -14.50 0.33 -11.73
N GLN A 7 -15.27 0.81 -10.77
CA GLN A 7 -14.73 1.39 -9.55
C GLN A 7 -14.58 0.27 -8.52
N HIS A 8 -13.39 0.14 -7.96
CA HIS A 8 -13.09 -0.91 -6.98
C HIS A 8 -12.96 -0.29 -5.59
N SER A 9 -13.62 -0.92 -4.61
CA SER A 9 -13.59 -0.50 -3.21
C SER A 9 -12.87 -1.55 -2.39
N PHE A 10 -11.75 -1.14 -1.83
CA PHE A 10 -10.84 -1.95 -1.05
C PHE A 10 -10.98 -1.59 0.43
N ARG A 11 -11.22 -2.58 1.28
CA ARG A 11 -11.36 -2.35 2.72
C ARG A 11 -10.12 -2.82 3.46
N PHE A 12 -9.41 -1.91 4.12
CA PHE A 12 -8.27 -2.24 4.97
C PHE A 12 -8.74 -2.76 6.32
N HIS A 13 -7.98 -3.69 6.87
CA HIS A 13 -8.05 -4.11 8.24
C HIS A 13 -6.68 -4.61 8.70
N ASN A 14 -6.59 -5.03 9.96
CA ASN A 14 -5.36 -5.48 10.62
C ASN A 14 -4.63 -6.65 9.93
N LEU A 15 -5.26 -7.28 8.95
CA LEU A 15 -4.70 -8.41 8.23
C LEU A 15 -4.45 -8.08 6.73
N GLY A 16 -4.78 -6.86 6.27
CA GLY A 16 -4.71 -6.43 4.86
C GLY A 16 -6.01 -5.84 4.30
N ILE A 17 -6.11 -5.75 2.97
CA ILE A 17 -7.32 -5.42 2.19
C ILE A 17 -8.23 -6.64 1.99
N GLY A 18 -9.50 -6.57 2.39
CA GLY A 18 -10.49 -7.65 2.36
C GLY A 18 -10.40 -8.63 1.18
N GLU A 19 -10.61 -8.20 -0.08
CA GLU A 19 -10.61 -9.14 -1.22
C GLU A 19 -9.23 -9.76 -1.52
N ILE A 20 -8.17 -8.97 -1.34
CA ILE A 20 -6.80 -9.40 -1.59
C ILE A 20 -6.30 -10.26 -0.40
N GLN A 21 -7.01 -10.30 0.72
CA GLN A 21 -6.59 -11.03 1.93
C GLN A 21 -7.18 -12.44 2.10
N LEU A 22 -8.22 -12.77 1.35
CA LEU A 22 -8.92 -14.05 1.49
C LEU A 22 -8.23 -15.21 0.73
N GLY A 23 -6.89 -15.26 0.72
CA GLY A 23 -6.12 -16.31 0.05
C GLY A 23 -6.21 -16.28 -1.49
N LYS A 24 -6.77 -15.21 -2.06
CA LYS A 24 -6.76 -14.98 -3.51
C LYS A 24 -5.41 -14.40 -3.89
N LYS A 25 -4.69 -15.13 -4.74
CA LYS A 25 -3.48 -14.63 -5.39
C LYS A 25 -3.78 -13.30 -6.10
N PRO A 26 -2.87 -12.31 -6.13
CA PRO A 26 -3.08 -11.06 -6.85
C PRO A 26 -3.58 -11.25 -8.28
N GLU A 27 -3.09 -12.26 -9.00
CA GLU A 27 -3.54 -12.64 -10.35
C GLU A 27 -5.04 -13.02 -10.46
N LYS A 28 -5.69 -13.33 -9.33
CA LYS A 28 -7.13 -13.69 -9.23
C LYS A 28 -8.01 -12.51 -8.80
N VAL A 29 -7.43 -11.34 -8.56
CA VAL A 29 -8.14 -10.13 -8.17
C VAL A 29 -8.40 -9.29 -9.42
N PRO A 30 -9.66 -9.00 -9.79
CA PRO A 30 -9.97 -8.17 -10.95
C PRO A 30 -9.27 -6.80 -10.89
N GLY A 31 -8.65 -6.39 -11.99
CA GLY A 31 -7.93 -5.11 -12.10
C GLY A 31 -6.47 -5.15 -11.63
N MET A 32 -6.00 -6.24 -11.03
CA MET A 32 -4.58 -6.45 -10.77
C MET A 32 -3.87 -6.95 -12.02
N LEU A 33 -2.75 -6.33 -12.37
CA LEU A 33 -1.87 -6.72 -13.47
C LEU A 33 -0.46 -6.99 -12.93
N PRO A 34 0.32 -7.92 -13.53
CA PRO A 34 1.73 -8.04 -13.22
C PRO A 34 2.42 -6.68 -13.33
N PHE A 35 3.21 -6.29 -12.34
CA PHE A 35 3.85 -4.98 -12.29
C PHE A 35 4.67 -4.66 -13.55
N PRO A 36 5.43 -5.60 -14.14
CA PRO A 36 6.14 -5.36 -15.41
C PRO A 36 5.23 -5.01 -16.60
N THR A 37 3.93 -5.33 -16.53
CA THR A 37 2.93 -5.03 -17.56
C THR A 37 2.09 -3.80 -17.27
N TYR A 38 2.24 -3.22 -16.07
CA TYR A 38 1.52 -2.02 -15.66
C TYR A 38 2.05 -0.80 -16.41
N GLY A 39 1.18 -0.06 -17.10
CA GLY A 39 1.59 1.06 -17.96
C GLY A 39 2.22 2.25 -17.23
N SER A 40 2.07 2.31 -15.90
CA SER A 40 2.63 3.35 -15.04
C SER A 40 3.84 2.87 -14.24
N LYS A 41 4.39 1.68 -14.54
CA LYS A 41 5.50 1.08 -13.76
C LYS A 41 6.74 1.96 -13.66
N ASP A 42 7.01 2.80 -14.67
CA ASP A 42 8.19 3.67 -14.70
C ASP A 42 8.15 4.77 -13.61
N PHE A 43 6.98 5.01 -13.02
CA PHE A 43 6.83 5.88 -11.85
C PHE A 43 7.27 5.24 -10.54
N PHE A 44 7.70 3.97 -10.54
CA PHE A 44 8.13 3.29 -9.32
C PHE A 44 9.46 2.59 -9.50
N ARG A 45 10.28 2.66 -8.46
CA ARG A 45 11.43 1.79 -8.27
C ARG A 45 11.04 0.71 -7.29
N ILE A 46 10.95 -0.54 -7.75
CA ILE A 46 10.66 -1.70 -6.92
C ILE A 46 11.93 -2.54 -6.79
N HIS A 47 12.35 -2.81 -5.56
CA HIS A 47 13.50 -3.68 -5.28
C HIS A 47 13.09 -4.88 -4.43
N PRO A 48 13.75 -6.05 -4.57
CA PRO A 48 14.78 -6.40 -5.57
C PRO A 48 14.20 -7.08 -6.82
N ASN A 49 13.00 -7.68 -6.76
CA ASN A 49 12.40 -8.41 -7.88
C ASN A 49 10.97 -7.94 -8.17
N GLU A 50 10.84 -7.09 -9.19
CA GLU A 50 9.55 -6.56 -9.65
C GLU A 50 8.58 -7.63 -10.18
N ALA A 51 9.07 -8.82 -10.57
CA ALA A 51 8.23 -9.89 -11.11
C ALA A 51 7.27 -10.50 -10.05
N HIS A 52 7.56 -10.31 -8.76
CA HIS A 52 6.68 -10.76 -7.68
C HIS A 52 5.54 -9.79 -7.40
N TYR A 53 5.55 -8.61 -8.01
CA TYR A 53 4.60 -7.55 -7.74
C TYR A 53 3.51 -7.48 -8.81
N HIS A 54 2.36 -7.02 -8.38
CA HIS A 54 1.21 -6.68 -9.20
C HIS A 54 0.78 -5.26 -8.85
N ALA A 55 0.36 -4.51 -9.86
CA ALA A 55 -0.21 -3.19 -9.69
C ALA A 55 -1.67 -3.17 -10.15
N PHE A 56 -2.48 -2.38 -9.46
CA PHE A 56 -3.87 -2.19 -9.80
C PHE A 56 -4.01 -1.18 -10.94
N ALA A 57 -4.75 -1.55 -11.99
CA ALA A 57 -5.09 -0.70 -13.12
C ALA A 57 -6.57 -0.33 -13.10
N GLY A 58 -6.88 0.85 -12.55
CA GLY A 58 -8.23 1.39 -12.48
C GLY A 58 -8.40 2.38 -11.33
N ASN A 59 -9.63 2.88 -11.16
CA ASN A 59 -9.97 3.74 -10.03
C ASN A 59 -10.24 2.89 -8.79
N ALA A 60 -9.46 3.11 -7.74
CA ALA A 60 -9.56 2.39 -6.48
C ALA A 60 -9.83 3.35 -5.32
N LYS A 61 -10.73 2.94 -4.43
CA LYS A 61 -10.96 3.60 -3.13
C LYS A 61 -10.59 2.68 -2.00
N GLY A 62 -9.84 3.19 -1.04
CA GLY A 62 -9.47 2.49 0.17
C GLY A 62 -10.32 2.94 1.36
N MET A 63 -10.92 2.02 2.10
CA MET A 63 -11.74 2.31 3.29
C MET A 63 -11.13 1.61 4.50
N ILE A 64 -10.94 2.32 5.60
CA ILE A 64 -10.36 1.71 6.81
C ILE A 64 -11.45 1.05 7.67
N GLU A 65 -12.65 1.63 7.70
CA GLU A 65 -13.80 1.08 8.42
C GLU A 65 -15.03 0.92 7.51
N ARG A 66 -16.17 0.47 8.06
CA ARG A 66 -17.40 0.25 7.28
C ARG A 66 -17.98 1.55 6.75
N ASP A 67 -17.89 2.58 7.58
CA ASP A 67 -18.58 3.86 7.42
C ASP A 67 -17.61 4.96 6.98
N ASP A 68 -16.42 4.58 6.52
CA ASP A 68 -15.42 5.47 5.95
C ASP A 68 -15.87 5.93 4.56
N THR A 69 -15.78 7.23 4.28
CA THR A 69 -16.07 7.82 2.96
C THR A 69 -15.11 7.35 1.87
N GLY A 70 -14.02 6.70 2.27
CA GLY A 70 -12.99 6.17 1.40
C GLY A 70 -11.95 7.23 1.04
N ILE A 71 -10.74 6.76 0.87
CA ILE A 71 -9.54 7.49 0.52
C ILE A 71 -9.20 7.08 -0.91
N ASP A 72 -9.10 8.05 -1.83
CA ASP A 72 -8.74 7.75 -3.21
C ASP A 72 -7.31 7.22 -3.29
N LEU A 73 -7.16 6.05 -3.92
CA LEU A 73 -5.88 5.39 -4.13
C LEU A 73 -5.34 5.76 -5.50
N ARG A 74 -4.13 6.32 -5.56
CA ARG A 74 -3.44 6.53 -6.85
C ARG A 74 -2.88 5.22 -7.36
N HIS A 75 -2.16 4.50 -6.50
CA HIS A 75 -1.58 3.21 -6.85
C HIS A 75 -1.75 2.23 -5.69
N LEU A 76 -2.13 1.01 -6.05
CA LEU A 76 -2.13 -0.17 -5.19
C LEU A 76 -1.15 -1.17 -5.79
N ILE A 77 -0.10 -1.46 -5.04
CA ILE A 77 0.91 -2.45 -5.39
C ILE A 77 0.85 -3.57 -4.36
N THR A 78 0.86 -4.81 -4.84
CA THR A 78 0.82 -6.00 -3.97
C THR A 78 1.74 -7.08 -4.49
N SER A 79 2.40 -7.81 -3.61
CA SER A 79 3.18 -9.01 -3.98
C SER A 79 2.76 -10.22 -3.16
N MET A 80 3.27 -11.39 -3.52
CA MET A 80 3.14 -12.62 -2.76
C MET A 80 4.47 -13.37 -2.75
N ASN A 81 4.87 -13.96 -1.63
CA ASN A 81 5.94 -14.95 -1.58
C ASN A 81 5.41 -16.39 -1.69
N GLU A 82 6.31 -17.38 -1.66
CA GLU A 82 5.98 -18.81 -1.75
C GLU A 82 5.02 -19.30 -0.65
N SER A 83 4.99 -18.60 0.48
CA SER A 83 4.15 -18.91 1.65
C SER A 83 2.80 -18.17 1.66
N GLY A 84 2.52 -17.33 0.65
CA GLY A 84 1.23 -16.65 0.52
C GLY A 84 1.13 -15.28 1.20
N PHE A 85 2.23 -14.66 1.64
CA PHE A 85 2.19 -13.38 2.35
C PHE A 85 2.13 -12.17 1.43
N ILE A 86 1.19 -11.27 1.72
CA ILE A 86 0.82 -10.20 0.81
C ILE A 86 1.33 -8.85 1.33
N ASN A 87 2.48 -8.40 0.83
CA ASN A 87 2.97 -7.04 1.05
C ASN A 87 2.16 -6.07 0.21
N ARG A 88 1.56 -5.06 0.83
CA ARG A 88 0.69 -4.08 0.15
C ARG A 88 1.20 -2.68 0.37
N ILE A 89 1.35 -1.98 -0.74
CA ILE A 89 1.92 -0.65 -0.80
C ILE A 89 0.90 0.23 -1.49
N PHE A 90 0.53 1.31 -0.81
CA PHE A 90 -0.43 2.26 -1.33
C PHE A 90 0.20 3.63 -1.39
N LEU A 91 -0.02 4.29 -2.51
CA LEU A 91 0.50 5.61 -2.79
C LEU A 91 -0.67 6.58 -2.81
N TYR A 92 -0.59 7.59 -1.94
CA TYR A 92 -1.62 8.61 -1.76
C TYR A 92 -1.11 10.00 -2.11
N PRO A 93 -1.98 10.88 -2.64
CA PRO A 93 -1.67 12.29 -2.73
C PRO A 93 -1.42 12.89 -1.34
N GLN A 94 -0.44 13.81 -1.26
CA GLN A 94 0.01 14.42 0.00
C GLN A 94 -1.11 15.04 0.85
N GLY A 95 -2.21 15.49 0.23
CA GLY A 95 -3.34 16.11 0.95
C GLY A 95 -4.09 15.18 1.92
N GLN A 96 -3.95 13.86 1.80
CA GLN A 96 -4.67 12.89 2.64
C GLN A 96 -3.83 12.37 3.83
N ILE A 97 -2.59 12.86 3.99
CA ILE A 97 -1.63 12.34 4.98
C ILE A 97 -2.09 12.55 6.41
N ALA A 98 -2.48 13.78 6.78
CA ALA A 98 -2.80 14.10 8.16
C ALA A 98 -4.02 13.31 8.66
N GLN A 99 -5.01 13.15 7.77
CA GLN A 99 -6.20 12.33 8.03
C GLN A 99 -5.82 10.86 8.17
N LEU A 100 -4.96 10.32 7.29
CA LEU A 100 -4.52 8.93 7.33
C LEU A 100 -3.68 8.63 8.58
N ALA A 101 -2.69 9.47 8.89
CA ALA A 101 -1.84 9.32 10.08
C ALA A 101 -2.68 9.38 11.37
N CYS A 102 -3.57 10.37 11.49
CA CYS A 102 -4.48 10.48 12.62
C CYS A 102 -5.35 9.23 12.76
N ARG A 103 -5.88 8.72 11.64
CA ARG A 103 -6.72 7.53 11.64
C ARG A 103 -5.96 6.27 12.04
N LEU A 104 -4.73 6.08 11.56
CA LEU A 104 -3.87 4.98 11.99
C LEU A 104 -3.56 5.08 13.49
N SER A 105 -3.28 6.29 14.00
CA SER A 105 -3.06 6.48 15.44
C SER A 105 -4.28 6.15 16.29
N GLN A 106 -5.49 6.49 15.84
CA GLN A 106 -6.74 6.12 16.54
C GLN A 106 -6.93 4.60 16.64
N LEU A 107 -6.50 3.86 15.61
CA LEU A 107 -6.75 2.42 15.50
C LEU A 107 -5.65 1.58 16.17
N TYR A 108 -4.41 2.03 16.09
CA TYR A 108 -3.24 1.25 16.47
C TYR A 108 -2.40 1.91 17.58
N GLY A 109 -2.86 3.03 18.13
CA GLY A 109 -2.09 3.83 19.09
C GLY A 109 -1.04 4.71 18.41
N GLU A 110 -0.23 5.42 19.19
CA GLU A 110 0.78 6.33 18.63
C GLU A 110 1.91 5.56 17.89
N PRO A 111 2.36 6.06 16.73
CA PRO A 111 3.46 5.44 16.00
C PRO A 111 4.82 5.70 16.65
N PHE A 112 5.77 4.84 16.33
CA PHE A 112 7.19 5.18 16.39
C PHE A 112 7.55 6.06 15.19
N ALA A 113 7.81 7.34 15.44
CA ALA A 113 8.18 8.31 14.41
C ALA A 113 9.72 8.40 14.26
N TYR A 114 10.20 8.26 13.03
CA TYR A 114 11.61 8.39 12.65
C TYR A 114 11.76 9.52 11.63
N LYS A 115 12.63 10.48 11.92
CA LYS A 115 13.01 11.51 10.94
C LYS A 115 14.18 10.99 10.10
N LEU A 116 13.96 10.84 8.80
CA LEU A 116 14.95 10.40 7.82
C LEU A 116 15.30 11.57 6.89
N PRO A 117 16.50 11.58 6.27
CA PRO A 117 16.87 12.61 5.30
C PRO A 117 15.90 12.74 4.11
N ALA A 118 15.16 11.68 3.80
CA ALA A 118 14.21 11.64 2.71
C ALA A 118 12.76 11.96 3.13
N GLY A 119 12.46 12.07 4.43
CA GLY A 119 11.09 12.18 4.93
C GLY A 119 10.88 11.70 6.36
N VAL A 120 9.61 11.69 6.79
CA VAL A 120 9.20 11.16 8.09
C VAL A 120 8.62 9.76 7.91
N ARG A 121 9.11 8.80 8.68
CA ARG A 121 8.61 7.43 8.72
C ARG A 121 7.89 7.18 10.04
N ASN A 122 6.58 6.94 9.99
CA ASN A 122 5.79 6.53 11.15
C ASN A 122 5.54 5.03 11.08
N VAL A 123 5.75 4.32 12.18
CA VAL A 123 5.64 2.87 12.26
C VAL A 123 4.69 2.46 13.38
N TRP A 124 3.69 1.62 13.06
CA TRP A 124 2.82 0.96 14.02
C TRP A 124 3.08 -0.54 13.98
N ILE A 125 3.18 -1.16 15.15
CA ILE A 125 3.24 -2.61 15.29
C ILE A 125 1.94 -3.07 15.93
N THR A 126 1.14 -3.85 15.19
CA THR A 126 -0.12 -4.39 15.70
C THR A 126 0.10 -5.66 16.51
N ASN A 127 -0.88 -6.01 17.35
CA ASN A 127 -0.90 -7.29 18.09
C ASN A 127 -0.96 -8.51 17.18
N SER A 128 -1.38 -8.35 15.92
CA SER A 128 -1.42 -9.40 14.90
C SER A 128 -0.11 -9.52 14.14
N GLU A 129 0.99 -9.07 14.74
CA GLU A 129 2.33 -9.11 14.16
C GLU A 129 2.37 -8.48 12.76
N THR A 130 1.69 -7.34 12.61
CA THR A 130 1.69 -6.55 11.38
C THR A 130 2.38 -5.22 11.63
N GLU A 131 3.35 -4.89 10.80
CA GLU A 131 3.99 -3.58 10.77
C GLU A 131 3.35 -2.72 9.69
N ILE A 132 2.79 -1.60 10.13
CA ILE A 132 2.23 -0.58 9.25
C ILE A 132 3.23 0.55 9.22
N THR A 133 3.66 0.96 8.04
CA THR A 133 4.61 2.06 7.87
C THR A 133 4.00 3.12 6.98
N LEU A 134 3.93 4.34 7.48
CA LEU A 134 3.55 5.52 6.73
C LEU A 134 4.81 6.37 6.50
N PHE A 135 5.27 6.43 5.25
CA PHE A 135 6.40 7.25 4.85
C PHE A 135 5.93 8.49 4.11
N THR A 136 6.25 9.65 4.67
CA THR A 136 5.95 10.96 4.13
C THR A 136 7.23 11.62 3.65
N PRO A 137 7.45 11.79 2.33
CA PRO A 137 8.66 12.40 1.80
C PRO A 137 8.78 13.89 2.18
N GLU A 138 10.00 14.36 2.42
CA GLU A 138 10.28 15.78 2.71
C GLU A 138 10.39 16.59 1.39
N GLY A 139 9.79 17.79 1.37
CA GLY A 139 10.13 18.85 0.40
C GLY A 139 9.61 18.74 -1.04
N ASN A 140 8.68 17.84 -1.39
CA ASN A 140 8.12 17.82 -2.75
C ASN A 140 6.64 17.46 -2.76
N ALA A 141 5.78 18.43 -3.10
CA ALA A 141 4.32 18.27 -3.13
C ALA A 141 3.79 17.31 -4.21
N ILE A 142 4.68 16.84 -5.10
CA ILE A 142 4.37 15.92 -6.19
C ILE A 142 4.59 14.47 -5.75
N ARG A 143 5.36 14.21 -4.68
CA ARG A 143 5.68 12.84 -4.25
C ARG A 143 4.55 12.25 -3.41
N ASP A 144 4.14 11.05 -3.78
CA ASP A 144 3.11 10.32 -3.06
C ASP A 144 3.58 9.85 -1.69
N THR A 145 2.69 9.90 -0.71
CA THR A 145 2.90 9.25 0.58
C THR A 145 2.67 7.77 0.45
N VAL A 146 3.61 7.00 1.00
CA VAL A 146 3.60 5.55 0.95
C VAL A 146 3.07 5.00 2.25
N ILE A 147 1.99 4.23 2.22
CA ILE A 147 1.67 3.30 3.31
C ILE A 147 2.07 1.90 2.89
N THR A 148 2.68 1.16 3.82
CA THR A 148 3.13 -0.21 3.65
C THR A 148 2.55 -1.05 4.77
N PHE A 149 1.97 -2.20 4.44
CA PHE A 149 1.55 -3.20 5.42
C PHE A 149 2.45 -4.42 5.25
N ARG A 150 3.07 -4.84 6.36
CA ARG A 150 4.07 -5.90 6.42
C ARG A 150 3.66 -6.91 7.48
N PHE A 151 3.72 -8.21 7.18
CA PHE A 151 3.34 -9.27 8.10
C PHE A 151 4.60 -10.02 8.57
N PHE A 152 4.83 -10.15 9.87
CA PHE A 152 6.12 -10.59 10.43
C PHE A 152 6.44 -12.08 10.27
N HIS A 153 5.57 -12.88 9.66
CA HIS A 153 5.81 -14.32 9.51
C HIS A 153 6.84 -14.69 8.40
N ASP A 154 7.39 -13.72 7.65
CA ASP A 154 8.52 -13.94 6.73
C ASP A 154 9.56 -12.81 6.79
N LEU A 155 10.59 -13.00 7.62
CA LEU A 155 11.72 -12.08 7.82
C LEU A 155 12.66 -11.94 6.60
N VAL A 156 12.61 -12.84 5.61
CA VAL A 156 13.46 -12.80 4.41
C VAL A 156 12.81 -11.92 3.35
N ALA A 157 11.52 -12.12 3.10
CA ALA A 157 10.71 -11.18 2.32
C ALA A 157 10.78 -9.76 2.92
N LEU A 158 11.03 -9.66 4.24
CA LEU A 158 11.18 -8.39 4.93
C LEU A 158 12.50 -7.61 4.65
N LYS A 159 13.49 -8.21 3.99
CA LYS A 159 14.77 -7.54 3.66
C LYS A 159 14.81 -6.99 2.24
N GLU A 160 13.77 -7.29 1.48
CA GLU A 160 13.74 -7.20 0.03
C GLU A 160 12.67 -6.21 -0.45
N TYR A 161 12.44 -5.07 0.22
CA TYR A 161 11.46 -4.12 -0.34
C TYR A 161 11.79 -2.68 -0.02
N ILE A 162 11.88 -1.90 -1.08
CA ILE A 162 11.64 -0.46 -1.09
C ILE A 162 10.87 -0.20 -2.39
N ILE A 163 9.72 0.47 -2.26
CA ILE A 163 9.06 1.10 -3.41
C ILE A 163 9.26 2.60 -3.27
N GLU A 164 10.04 3.17 -4.17
CA GLU A 164 10.19 4.62 -4.28
C GLU A 164 9.35 5.10 -5.45
N GLY A 165 8.44 6.05 -5.23
CA GLY A 165 7.83 6.78 -6.32
C GLY A 165 8.89 7.66 -6.98
N SER A 166 9.15 7.45 -8.27
CA SER A 166 10.00 8.30 -9.10
C SER A 166 9.17 9.11 -10.09
N THR A 167 9.74 10.25 -10.47
CA THR A 167 9.24 11.16 -11.51
C THR A 167 9.26 10.51 -12.88
#